data_AF-A0A939VHQ2-F1
#
_entry.id   AF-A0A939VHQ2-F1
#
_cell.length_a   1.000
_cell.length_b   1.000
_cell.length_c   1.000
_cell.angle_alpha   90.00
_cell.angle_beta   90.00
_cell.angle_gamma   90.00
#
_symmetry.space_group_name_H-M   'P 1'
#
loop_
_entity.id
_entity.type
_entity.pdbx_description
1 polymer ?
#
loop_
_entity_poly.entity_id
_entity_poly.type
_entity_poly.pdbx_seq_one_letter_code
_entity_poly.pdbx_strand_id
1 'polypeptide(L)'
;MRPIDSPERMIEVIREHGIIPFFRCGVPGWSIEEMTAPGCWFTDEEDGGTLGPWDWKIEAVREGDIAYGKFLGGKAAFATVEWYRELMNWRRSIPKYRMALGERYKAVTSSEKLMGFLSPVALSAIKEAGALEARELRIICSEAVTPVFLRSMGAKYKPLLSPGVKKGIMDSVVQFLQMGTWTVIGDIQRVYRGPDLHYNGWQRASNTTPDELFGSLLGNSEAEGAAGARGHADTVGASGLTAKVAAVPAWARRFEEATGAPEAISRSPEESRERLISHIREFFPEAAEKVLLKMV
;
A
#
# COMPACT_ATOMS: atom_id res chain seq x y z
N MET A 1 -12.59 11.78 23.75
CA MET A 1 -12.98 11.37 22.39
C MET A 1 -14.01 10.26 22.49
N ARG A 2 -15.04 10.24 21.63
CA ARG A 2 -15.98 9.11 21.55
C ARG A 2 -15.21 7.85 21.06
N PRO A 3 -15.32 6.69 21.74
CA PRO A 3 -14.68 5.46 21.30
C PRO A 3 -15.15 5.00 19.91
N ILE A 4 -14.32 4.21 19.22
CA ILE A 4 -14.70 3.57 17.95
C ILE A 4 -15.53 2.32 18.27
N ASP A 5 -16.81 2.37 17.92
CA ASP A 5 -17.82 1.33 18.17
C ASP A 5 -18.53 0.88 16.88
N SER A 6 -18.20 1.47 15.72
CA SER A 6 -18.79 1.17 14.42
C SER A 6 -17.81 1.46 13.27
N PRO A 7 -18.05 0.93 12.05
CA PRO A 7 -17.23 1.25 10.88
C PRO A 7 -17.30 2.74 10.51
N GLU A 8 -18.47 3.37 10.59
CA GLU A 8 -18.65 4.80 10.32
C GLU A 8 -17.81 5.63 11.28
N ARG A 9 -17.84 5.31 12.58
CA ARG A 9 -17.01 6.01 13.57
C ARG A 9 -15.51 5.78 13.32
N MET A 10 -15.11 4.60 12.84
CA MET A 10 -13.72 4.34 12.48
C MET A 10 -13.27 5.23 11.32
N ILE A 11 -14.10 5.37 10.29
CA ILE A 11 -13.84 6.24 9.12
C ILE A 11 -13.77 7.71 9.56
N GLU A 12 -14.69 8.17 10.43
CA GLU A 12 -14.63 9.51 11.03
C GLU A 12 -13.29 9.74 11.74
N VAL A 13 -12.85 8.82 12.59
CA VAL A 13 -11.57 8.94 13.31
C VAL A 13 -10.38 8.98 12.35
N ILE A 14 -10.41 8.19 11.26
CA ILE A 14 -9.37 8.23 10.22
C ILE A 14 -9.33 9.61 9.56
N ARG A 15 -10.49 10.20 9.23
CA ARG A 15 -10.59 11.53 8.63
C ARG A 15 -10.18 12.64 9.59
N GLU A 16 -10.59 12.56 10.86
CA GLU A 16 -10.21 13.49 11.94
C GLU A 16 -8.69 13.54 12.14
N HIS A 17 -8.03 12.39 12.20
CA HIS A 17 -6.59 12.31 12.43
C HIS A 17 -5.78 12.47 11.14
N GLY A 18 -6.39 12.26 9.98
CA GLY A 18 -5.73 12.35 8.68
C GLY A 18 -4.78 11.19 8.35
N ILE A 19 -3.98 10.73 9.32
CA ILE A 19 -3.09 9.56 9.25
C ILE A 19 -3.00 8.88 10.62
N ILE A 20 -3.25 7.57 10.66
CA ILE A 20 -3.36 6.83 11.93
C ILE A 20 -2.93 5.36 11.80
N PRO A 21 -2.09 4.83 12.73
CA PRO A 21 -1.80 3.41 12.82
C PRO A 21 -3.04 2.59 13.15
N PHE A 22 -3.15 1.39 12.56
CA PHE A 22 -4.20 0.45 12.97
C PHE A 22 -3.90 -0.15 14.35
N PHE A 23 -2.64 -0.50 14.60
CA PHE A 23 -2.18 -1.09 15.86
C PHE A 23 -1.51 -0.06 16.76
N ARG A 24 -1.56 -0.33 18.07
CA ARG A 24 -0.79 0.40 19.09
C ARG A 24 0.65 0.59 18.64
N CYS A 25 1.15 1.82 18.82
CA CYS A 25 2.50 2.19 18.44
C CYS A 25 3.26 2.83 19.61
N GLY A 26 4.40 3.46 19.32
CA GLY A 26 5.21 4.12 20.36
C GLY A 26 4.66 5.48 20.81
N VAL A 27 3.49 5.89 20.29
CA VAL A 27 2.79 7.12 20.66
C VAL A 27 1.48 6.71 21.34
N PRO A 28 1.36 6.88 22.67
CA PRO A 28 0.16 6.49 23.41
C PRO A 28 -1.10 7.18 22.89
N GLY A 29 -2.17 6.40 22.72
CA GLY A 29 -3.45 6.91 22.26
C GLY A 29 -3.53 7.19 20.76
N TRP A 30 -2.46 6.98 19.98
CA TRP A 30 -2.47 7.16 18.53
C TRP A 30 -2.55 5.82 17.79
N SER A 31 -3.71 5.18 17.87
CA SER A 31 -4.04 4.02 17.04
C SER A 31 -5.54 3.71 17.04
N ILE A 32 -6.03 3.08 15.98
CA ILE A 32 -7.39 2.51 15.93
C ILE A 32 -7.59 1.53 17.09
N GLU A 33 -6.60 0.68 17.37
CA GLU A 33 -6.60 -0.25 18.51
C GLU A 33 -6.89 0.43 19.86
N GLU A 34 -6.17 1.50 20.18
CA GLU A 34 -6.32 2.18 21.47
C GLU A 34 -7.60 3.03 21.56
N MET A 35 -8.15 3.44 20.42
CA MET A 35 -9.37 4.24 20.34
C MET A 35 -10.65 3.40 20.24
N THR A 36 -10.51 2.10 20.00
CA THR A 36 -11.64 1.15 19.90
C THR A 36 -12.28 0.91 21.26
N ALA A 37 -13.61 0.88 21.28
CA ALA A 37 -14.37 0.57 22.48
C ALA A 37 -13.97 -0.81 23.05
N PRO A 38 -13.91 -0.96 24.39
CA PRO A 38 -13.65 -2.26 25.01
C PRO A 38 -14.64 -3.33 24.50
N GLY A 39 -14.13 -4.50 24.11
CA GLY A 39 -14.93 -5.59 23.55
C GLY A 39 -15.13 -5.55 22.02
N CYS A 40 -14.82 -4.43 21.35
CA CYS A 40 -14.94 -4.35 19.89
C CYS A 40 -13.66 -4.76 19.14
N TRP A 41 -12.47 -4.67 19.77
CA TRP A 41 -11.20 -4.95 19.10
C TRP A 41 -11.00 -6.44 18.76
N PHE A 42 -11.44 -7.32 19.66
CA PHE A 42 -11.62 -8.74 19.43
C PHE A 42 -13.04 -9.07 19.84
N THR A 43 -13.84 -9.56 18.89
CA THR A 43 -15.23 -9.97 19.12
C THR A 43 -15.24 -11.48 19.27
N ASP A 44 -15.84 -11.97 20.35
CA ASP A 44 -15.99 -13.42 20.54
C ASP A 44 -17.09 -13.94 19.63
N GLU A 45 -16.97 -15.20 19.16
CA GLU A 45 -17.97 -15.83 18.29
C GLU A 45 -19.36 -15.90 18.95
N GLU A 46 -19.41 -15.88 20.29
CA GLU A 46 -20.63 -15.88 21.10
C GLU A 46 -21.41 -14.55 21.06
N ASP A 47 -20.77 -13.44 20.68
CA ASP A 47 -21.37 -12.09 20.60
C ASP A 47 -22.21 -11.87 19.31
N GLY A 48 -22.72 -12.96 18.73
CA GLY A 48 -23.66 -12.91 17.60
C GLY A 48 -23.06 -12.46 16.27
N GLY A 49 -21.74 -12.59 16.10
CA GLY A 49 -21.07 -12.27 14.83
C GLY A 49 -20.90 -10.77 14.56
N THR A 50 -20.87 -9.94 15.61
CA THR A 50 -20.57 -8.52 15.47
C THR A 50 -19.17 -8.35 14.88
N LEU A 51 -19.07 -7.68 13.74
CA LEU A 51 -17.80 -7.37 13.10
C LEU A 51 -17.09 -6.28 13.91
N GLY A 52 -15.76 -6.39 14.08
CA GLY A 52 -14.93 -5.38 14.72
C GLY A 52 -14.01 -4.63 13.73
N PRO A 53 -13.05 -3.82 14.20
CA PRO A 53 -12.14 -3.03 13.36
C PRO A 53 -11.37 -3.85 12.30
N TRP A 54 -11.12 -5.13 12.58
CA TRP A 54 -10.50 -6.06 11.63
C TRP A 54 -11.31 -6.26 10.36
N ASP A 55 -12.62 -6.12 10.45
CA ASP A 55 -13.58 -6.16 9.35
C ASP A 55 -13.96 -4.76 8.89
N TRP A 56 -14.06 -3.79 9.81
CA TRP A 56 -14.41 -2.41 9.47
C TRP A 56 -13.43 -1.72 8.53
N LYS A 57 -12.16 -2.16 8.55
CA LYS A 57 -11.16 -1.71 7.59
C LYS A 57 -11.53 -2.00 6.13
N ILE A 58 -12.38 -3.00 5.88
CA ILE A 58 -12.85 -3.31 4.53
C ILE A 58 -13.73 -2.16 4.02
N GLU A 59 -14.64 -1.66 4.86
CA GLU A 59 -15.45 -0.50 4.53
C GLU A 59 -14.58 0.75 4.34
N ALA A 60 -13.63 1.01 5.23
CA ALA A 60 -12.71 2.15 5.09
C ALA A 60 -11.87 2.12 3.79
N VAL A 61 -11.40 0.94 3.36
CA VAL A 61 -10.68 0.78 2.06
C VAL A 61 -11.59 1.09 0.87
N ARG A 62 -12.86 0.69 0.97
CA ARG A 62 -13.86 0.83 -0.11
C ARG A 62 -14.39 2.25 -0.29
N GLU A 63 -14.16 3.15 0.67
CA GLU A 63 -14.42 4.58 0.48
C GLU A 63 -13.63 5.15 -0.72
N GLY A 64 -12.49 4.54 -1.07
CA GLY A 64 -11.69 4.94 -2.24
C GLY A 64 -10.83 6.20 -2.03
N ASP A 65 -11.09 6.98 -0.98
CA ASP A 65 -10.35 8.19 -0.58
C ASP A 65 -9.43 7.99 0.64
N ILE A 66 -9.35 6.75 1.15
CA ILE A 66 -8.51 6.36 2.28
C ILE A 66 -7.49 5.32 1.82
N ALA A 67 -6.20 5.64 1.91
CA ALA A 67 -5.14 4.66 1.75
C ALA A 67 -5.05 3.76 2.98
N TYR A 68 -4.98 2.45 2.75
CA TYR A 68 -4.66 1.45 3.77
C TYR A 68 -3.46 0.61 3.34
N GLY A 69 -2.54 0.34 4.26
CA GLY A 69 -1.35 -0.45 3.99
C GLY A 69 -0.31 -0.38 5.10
N LYS A 70 0.82 -1.05 4.92
CA LYS A 70 1.91 -1.10 5.91
C LYS A 70 2.96 -0.02 5.69
N PHE A 71 2.55 1.25 5.81
CA PHE A 71 3.41 2.40 5.48
C PHE A 71 3.87 3.26 6.67
N LEU A 72 3.39 2.99 7.90
CA LEU A 72 3.87 3.65 9.12
C LEU A 72 4.78 2.72 9.93
N GLY A 73 6.10 2.90 9.80
CA GLY A 73 7.09 2.07 10.50
C GLY A 73 6.95 0.57 10.23
N GLY A 74 6.37 0.20 9.09
CA GLY A 74 6.08 -1.18 8.67
C GLY A 74 4.79 -1.77 9.28
N LYS A 75 4.02 -0.97 10.02
CA LYS A 75 2.71 -1.36 10.59
C LYS A 75 1.58 -0.92 9.68
N ALA A 76 0.46 -1.66 9.76
CA ALA A 76 -0.77 -1.30 9.09
C ALA A 76 -1.26 0.07 9.59
N ALA A 77 -1.70 0.91 8.68
CA ALA A 77 -2.14 2.27 8.93
C ALA A 77 -3.14 2.72 7.88
N PHE A 78 -3.89 3.76 8.22
CA PHE A 78 -4.76 4.50 7.32
C PHE A 78 -4.21 5.90 7.10
N ALA A 79 -4.48 6.47 5.95
CA ALA A 79 -4.27 7.88 5.67
C ALA A 79 -5.30 8.37 4.65
N THR A 80 -5.87 9.53 4.90
CA THR A 80 -6.61 10.29 3.88
C THR A 80 -5.69 10.66 2.71
N VAL A 81 -6.27 10.97 1.55
CA VAL A 81 -5.51 11.37 0.36
C VAL A 81 -4.47 12.46 0.67
N GLU A 82 -4.87 13.51 1.40
CA GLU A 82 -4.01 14.64 1.74
C GLU A 82 -2.74 14.20 2.47
N TRP A 83 -2.88 13.49 3.58
CA TRP A 83 -1.75 13.09 4.42
C TRP A 83 -0.93 11.95 3.78
N TYR A 84 -1.57 11.08 3.00
CA TYR A 84 -0.84 10.06 2.25
C TYR A 84 0.06 10.68 1.18
N ARG A 85 -0.35 11.79 0.55
CA ARG A 85 0.48 12.50 -0.44
C ARG A 85 1.68 13.18 0.19
N GLU A 86 1.54 13.78 1.37
CA GLU A 86 2.69 14.30 2.11
C GLU A 86 3.70 13.18 2.42
N LEU A 87 3.20 12.00 2.84
CA LEU A 87 4.05 10.84 3.11
C LEU A 87 4.72 10.34 1.82
N MET A 88 3.99 10.36 0.72
CA MET A 88 4.47 9.96 -0.59
C MET A 88 5.59 10.87 -1.09
N ASN A 89 5.43 12.20 -0.97
CA ASN A 89 6.45 13.17 -1.37
C ASN A 89 7.77 12.92 -0.62
N TRP A 90 7.68 12.74 0.70
CA TRP A 90 8.83 12.41 1.53
C TRP A 90 9.43 11.03 1.20
N ARG A 91 8.63 9.95 1.20
CA ARG A 91 9.15 8.58 1.04
C ARG A 91 9.77 8.36 -0.35
N ARG A 92 9.21 8.95 -1.40
CA ARG A 92 9.72 8.79 -2.78
C ARG A 92 10.97 9.64 -3.07
N SER A 93 11.34 10.59 -2.20
CA SER A 93 12.63 11.30 -2.27
C SER A 93 13.79 10.44 -1.75
N ILE A 94 13.52 9.49 -0.85
CA ILE A 94 14.54 8.63 -0.24
C ILE A 94 15.07 7.60 -1.25
N PRO A 95 16.38 7.59 -1.58
CA PRO A 95 16.94 6.73 -2.63
C PRO A 95 16.67 5.23 -2.46
N LYS A 96 16.61 4.76 -1.20
CA LYS A 96 16.29 3.36 -0.88
C LYS A 96 14.96 2.93 -1.49
N TYR A 97 13.90 3.75 -1.40
CA TYR A 97 12.59 3.36 -1.92
C TYR A 97 12.50 3.46 -3.44
N ARG A 98 13.38 4.22 -4.08
CA ARG A 98 13.45 4.33 -5.55
C ARG A 98 14.01 3.08 -6.22
N MET A 99 14.56 2.14 -5.44
CA MET A 99 14.86 0.78 -5.90
C MET A 99 13.65 0.09 -6.53
N ALA A 100 12.43 0.44 -6.13
CA ALA A 100 11.20 -0.08 -6.74
C ALA A 100 11.03 0.35 -8.22
N LEU A 101 11.70 1.42 -8.66
CA LEU A 101 11.74 1.87 -10.05
C LEU A 101 12.92 1.25 -10.84
N GLY A 102 13.70 0.37 -10.22
CA GLY A 102 14.93 -0.18 -10.82
C GLY A 102 16.12 0.78 -10.79
N GLU A 103 16.02 1.90 -10.05
CA GLU A 103 17.14 2.82 -9.87
C GLU A 103 18.29 2.18 -9.11
N ARG A 104 19.53 2.58 -9.43
CA ARG A 104 20.73 2.04 -8.78
C ARG A 104 20.77 2.48 -7.32
N TYR A 105 20.85 1.51 -6.43
CA TYR A 105 21.07 1.72 -5.00
C TYR A 105 22.16 0.78 -4.50
N LYS A 106 23.10 1.30 -3.71
CA LYS A 106 24.14 0.50 -3.08
C LYS A 106 23.56 -0.23 -1.87
N ALA A 107 22.99 -1.41 -2.09
CA ALA A 107 22.47 -2.26 -1.02
C ALA A 107 23.55 -2.58 0.01
N VAL A 108 23.26 -2.33 1.29
CA VAL A 108 24.16 -2.59 2.43
C VAL A 108 23.76 -3.85 3.19
N THR A 109 22.49 -4.26 3.09
CA THR A 109 21.97 -5.48 3.70
C THR A 109 21.57 -6.53 2.66
N SER A 110 21.48 -7.79 3.10
CA SER A 110 20.99 -8.88 2.26
C SER A 110 19.52 -8.68 1.86
N SER A 111 18.72 -8.04 2.72
CA SER A 111 17.32 -7.73 2.46
C SER A 111 17.19 -6.68 1.35
N GLU A 112 17.96 -5.59 1.41
CA GLU A 112 17.96 -4.58 0.36
C GLU A 112 18.39 -5.14 -1.00
N LYS A 113 19.37 -6.05 -1.04
CA LYS A 113 19.76 -6.71 -2.30
C LYS A 113 18.59 -7.48 -2.91
N LEU A 114 17.79 -8.17 -2.10
CA LEU A 114 16.58 -8.85 -2.55
C LEU A 114 15.50 -7.85 -3.03
N MET A 115 15.24 -6.81 -2.26
CA MET A 115 14.25 -5.79 -2.61
C MET A 115 14.61 -5.09 -3.92
N GLY A 116 15.89 -4.82 -4.16
CA GLY A 116 16.35 -4.16 -5.39
C GLY A 116 16.09 -4.95 -6.66
N PHE A 117 16.00 -6.27 -6.53
CA PHE A 117 15.67 -7.12 -7.66
C PHE A 117 14.15 -7.36 -7.80
N LEU A 118 13.48 -7.75 -6.71
CA LEU A 118 12.08 -8.17 -6.78
C LEU A 118 11.09 -7.01 -6.84
N SER A 119 11.41 -5.87 -6.23
CA SER A 119 10.46 -4.74 -6.13
C SER A 119 10.14 -4.10 -7.50
N PRO A 120 11.10 -3.91 -8.43
CA PRO A 120 10.79 -3.46 -9.79
C PRO A 120 9.85 -4.39 -10.55
N VAL A 121 10.09 -5.70 -10.46
CA VAL A 121 9.25 -6.71 -11.13
C VAL A 121 7.84 -6.68 -10.55
N ALA A 122 7.72 -6.68 -9.22
CA ALA A 122 6.43 -6.63 -8.54
C ALA A 122 5.67 -5.33 -8.85
N LEU A 123 6.34 -4.17 -8.78
CA LEU A 123 5.68 -2.88 -9.05
C LEU A 123 5.25 -2.77 -10.53
N SER A 124 6.06 -3.26 -11.47
CA SER A 124 5.70 -3.30 -12.89
C SER A 124 4.47 -4.18 -13.11
N ALA A 125 4.43 -5.36 -12.50
CA ALA A 125 3.30 -6.28 -12.62
C ALA A 125 1.99 -5.67 -12.06
N ILE A 126 2.06 -4.99 -10.91
CA ILE A 126 0.90 -4.29 -10.33
C ILE A 126 0.41 -3.20 -11.28
N LYS A 127 1.31 -2.40 -11.84
CA LYS A 127 0.96 -1.32 -12.77
C LYS A 127 0.31 -1.84 -14.04
N GLU A 128 0.78 -2.98 -14.55
CA GLU A 128 0.24 -3.59 -15.77
C GLU A 128 -1.14 -4.23 -15.54
N ALA A 129 -1.33 -4.89 -14.40
CA ALA A 129 -2.59 -5.56 -14.06
C ALA A 129 -3.61 -4.66 -13.36
N GLY A 130 -3.23 -3.43 -12.96
CA GLY A 130 -4.03 -2.53 -12.13
C GLY A 130 -4.01 -2.91 -10.63
N ALA A 131 -4.30 -4.17 -10.32
CA ALA A 131 -4.24 -4.68 -8.95
C ALA A 131 -3.88 -6.18 -8.91
N LEU A 132 -3.08 -6.59 -7.92
CA LEU A 132 -2.68 -8.00 -7.73
C LEU A 132 -2.63 -8.40 -6.26
N GLU A 133 -3.06 -9.62 -5.95
CA GLU A 133 -2.79 -10.24 -4.64
C GLU A 133 -1.32 -10.67 -4.50
N ALA A 134 -0.83 -10.76 -3.26
CA ALA A 134 0.52 -11.23 -2.97
C ALA A 134 0.82 -12.64 -3.54
N ARG A 135 -0.20 -13.49 -3.70
CA ARG A 135 -0.04 -14.83 -4.29
C ARG A 135 0.30 -14.77 -5.78
N GLU A 136 -0.28 -13.82 -6.51
CA GLU A 136 -0.08 -13.63 -7.95
C GLU A 136 1.29 -13.00 -8.19
N LEU A 137 1.63 -11.97 -7.40
CA LEU A 137 2.98 -11.38 -7.40
C LEU A 137 4.06 -12.42 -7.12
N ARG A 138 3.80 -13.37 -6.23
CA ARG A 138 4.74 -14.45 -5.93
C ARG A 138 4.99 -15.35 -7.14
N ILE A 139 3.96 -15.65 -7.93
CA ILE A 139 4.08 -16.46 -9.16
C ILE A 139 4.93 -15.69 -10.18
N ILE A 140 4.53 -14.46 -10.51
CA ILE A 140 5.21 -13.59 -11.48
C ILE A 140 6.68 -13.37 -11.09
N CYS A 141 6.95 -13.05 -9.82
CA CYS A 141 8.31 -12.87 -9.34
C CYS A 141 9.12 -14.16 -9.32
N SER A 142 8.49 -15.33 -9.19
CA SER A 142 9.19 -16.62 -9.28
C SER A 142 9.63 -16.91 -10.71
N GLU A 143 8.79 -16.58 -11.69
CA GLU A 143 9.12 -16.72 -13.12
C GLU A 143 10.26 -15.80 -13.54
N ALA A 144 10.36 -14.61 -12.94
CA ALA A 144 11.46 -13.68 -13.16
C ALA A 144 12.81 -14.15 -12.58
N VAL A 145 12.82 -15.14 -11.68
CA VAL A 145 14.03 -15.65 -11.04
C VAL A 145 14.70 -16.69 -11.94
N THR A 146 15.66 -16.23 -12.75
CA THR A 146 16.42 -17.12 -13.65
C THR A 146 17.57 -17.85 -12.92
N PRO A 147 18.05 -19.00 -13.42
CA PRO A 147 19.25 -19.66 -12.89
C PRO A 147 20.50 -18.78 -12.95
N VAL A 148 20.61 -17.92 -13.96
CA VAL A 148 21.71 -16.95 -14.10
C VAL A 148 21.65 -15.93 -12.96
N PHE A 149 20.47 -15.39 -12.69
CA PHE A 149 20.25 -14.46 -11.59
C PHE A 149 20.51 -15.10 -10.22
N LEU A 150 20.03 -16.32 -9.98
CA LEU A 150 20.30 -17.04 -8.73
C LEU A 150 21.81 -17.19 -8.45
N ARG A 151 22.61 -17.44 -9.49
CA ARG A 151 24.07 -17.50 -9.38
C ARG A 151 24.68 -16.14 -9.02
N SER A 152 24.23 -15.05 -9.64
CA SER A 152 24.75 -13.70 -9.35
C SER A 152 24.35 -13.17 -7.96
N MET A 153 23.23 -13.65 -7.42
CA MET A 153 22.80 -13.31 -6.07
C MET A 153 23.71 -13.95 -5.01
N GLY A 154 24.13 -15.19 -5.24
CA GLY A 154 24.95 -15.99 -4.33
C GLY A 154 24.15 -17.08 -3.60
N ALA A 155 24.83 -18.13 -3.17
CA ALA A 155 24.22 -19.38 -2.66
C ALA A 155 23.21 -19.15 -1.52
N LYS A 156 23.42 -18.14 -0.67
CA LYS A 156 22.54 -17.81 0.46
C LYS A 156 21.10 -17.45 0.06
N TYR A 157 20.87 -16.99 -1.17
CA TYR A 157 19.54 -16.60 -1.64
C TYR A 157 18.78 -17.74 -2.32
N LYS A 158 19.48 -18.82 -2.70
CA LYS A 158 18.86 -19.98 -3.35
C LYS A 158 17.69 -20.57 -2.53
N PRO A 159 17.78 -20.75 -1.21
CA PRO A 159 16.66 -21.27 -0.41
C PRO A 159 15.43 -20.35 -0.37
N LEU A 160 15.63 -19.05 -0.63
CA LEU A 160 14.59 -18.02 -0.57
C LEU A 160 13.85 -17.84 -1.91
N LEU A 161 14.49 -18.25 -3.01
CA LEU A 161 14.07 -17.93 -4.37
C LEU A 161 13.85 -19.16 -5.27
N SER A 162 14.29 -20.35 -4.85
CA SER A 162 14.17 -21.61 -5.62
C SER A 162 13.45 -22.70 -4.81
N PRO A 163 12.56 -23.51 -5.43
CA PRO A 163 12.14 -23.48 -6.84
C PRO A 163 11.20 -22.31 -7.20
N GLY A 164 10.85 -21.48 -6.22
CA GLY A 164 10.15 -20.22 -6.42
C GLY A 164 10.29 -19.34 -5.19
N VAL A 165 9.88 -18.08 -5.31
CA VAL A 165 9.96 -17.09 -4.23
C VAL A 165 9.09 -17.54 -3.06
N LYS A 166 9.67 -17.56 -1.86
CA LYS A 166 8.95 -17.92 -0.63
C LYS A 166 7.91 -16.85 -0.28
N LYS A 167 6.77 -17.28 0.30
CA LYS A 167 5.68 -16.37 0.70
C LYS A 167 6.17 -15.20 1.55
N GLY A 168 6.95 -15.46 2.61
CA GLY A 168 7.46 -14.40 3.49
C GLY A 168 8.39 -13.39 2.79
N ILE A 169 9.07 -13.80 1.71
CA ILE A 169 9.86 -12.88 0.88
C ILE A 169 8.93 -11.98 0.08
N MET A 170 7.86 -12.53 -0.49
CA MET A 170 6.88 -11.72 -1.22
C MET A 170 6.11 -10.77 -0.31
N ASP A 171 5.73 -11.22 0.89
CA ASP A 171 5.13 -10.36 1.91
C ASP A 171 6.08 -9.18 2.26
N SER A 172 7.39 -9.42 2.29
CA SER A 172 8.42 -8.38 2.51
C SER A 172 8.56 -7.42 1.33
N VAL A 173 8.46 -7.92 0.08
CA VAL A 173 8.47 -7.09 -1.14
C VAL A 173 7.25 -6.17 -1.16
N VAL A 174 6.07 -6.71 -0.91
CA VAL A 174 4.82 -5.93 -0.83
C VAL A 174 4.93 -4.86 0.27
N GLN A 175 5.40 -5.23 1.46
CA GLN A 175 5.62 -4.27 2.55
C GLN A 175 6.65 -3.19 2.17
N PHE A 176 7.72 -3.55 1.46
CA PHE A 176 8.72 -2.58 1.01
C PHE A 176 8.12 -1.57 0.02
N LEU A 177 7.29 -2.04 -0.92
CA LEU A 177 6.56 -1.16 -1.85
C LEU A 177 5.58 -0.23 -1.12
N GLN A 178 4.85 -0.75 -0.14
CA GLN A 178 3.93 0.06 0.69
C GLN A 178 4.67 1.10 1.52
N MET A 179 5.79 0.74 2.17
CA MET A 179 6.65 1.67 2.90
C MET A 179 7.23 2.77 2.00
N GLY A 180 7.50 2.45 0.73
CA GLY A 180 7.93 3.41 -0.28
C GLY A 180 6.79 4.22 -0.90
N THR A 181 5.53 3.99 -0.47
CA THR A 181 4.30 4.57 -1.03
C THR A 181 4.11 4.31 -2.53
N TRP A 182 4.68 3.20 -3.03
CA TRP A 182 4.49 2.76 -4.41
C TRP A 182 3.21 1.94 -4.59
N THR A 183 2.74 1.32 -3.51
CA THR A 183 1.53 0.53 -3.50
C THR A 183 0.73 0.76 -2.22
N VAL A 184 -0.56 0.48 -2.31
CA VAL A 184 -1.53 0.45 -1.22
C VAL A 184 -2.41 -0.79 -1.38
N ILE A 185 -3.18 -1.13 -0.34
CA ILE A 185 -4.24 -2.12 -0.48
C ILE A 185 -5.41 -1.47 -1.22
N GLY A 186 -5.84 -2.08 -2.33
CA GLY A 186 -6.93 -1.56 -3.18
C GLY A 186 -8.30 -2.12 -2.83
N ASP A 187 -8.36 -3.41 -2.46
CA ASP A 187 -9.57 -4.07 -1.98
C ASP A 187 -9.21 -5.15 -0.98
N ILE A 188 -10.17 -5.47 -0.11
CA ILE A 188 -10.09 -6.56 0.84
C ILE A 188 -11.36 -7.40 0.71
N GLN A 189 -11.17 -8.70 0.49
CA GLN A 189 -12.26 -9.67 0.38
C GLN A 189 -12.22 -10.65 1.54
N ARG A 190 -13.36 -10.81 2.20
CA ARG A 190 -13.59 -11.89 3.17
C ARG A 190 -13.49 -13.24 2.47
N VAL A 191 -12.87 -14.21 3.12
CA VAL A 191 -12.72 -15.58 2.62
C VAL A 191 -13.63 -16.49 3.40
N TYR A 192 -14.61 -17.04 2.69
CA TYR A 192 -15.53 -18.03 3.22
C TYR A 192 -15.02 -19.43 2.84
N ARG A 193 -15.05 -20.37 3.77
CA ARG A 193 -14.55 -21.75 3.55
C ARG A 193 -15.53 -22.78 4.09
N GLY A 194 -15.38 -24.02 3.64
CA GLY A 194 -16.20 -25.14 4.08
C GLY A 194 -17.52 -25.26 3.30
N PRO A 195 -18.28 -26.34 3.54
CA PRO A 195 -19.55 -26.60 2.86
C PRO A 195 -20.64 -25.55 3.12
N ASP A 196 -20.55 -24.87 4.27
CA ASP A 196 -21.50 -23.86 4.76
C ASP A 196 -21.07 -22.41 4.48
N LEU A 197 -19.94 -22.21 3.78
CA LEU A 197 -19.35 -20.91 3.54
C LEU A 197 -19.20 -20.09 4.82
N HIS A 198 -18.58 -20.68 5.84
CA HIS A 198 -18.32 -20.01 7.11
C HIS A 198 -17.17 -18.99 7.00
N TYR A 199 -17.31 -17.84 7.66
CA TYR A 199 -16.28 -16.80 7.79
C TYR A 199 -15.67 -16.81 9.18
N ASN A 200 -14.35 -16.92 9.23
CA ASN A 200 -13.55 -16.99 10.46
C ASN A 200 -12.42 -15.94 10.46
N GLY A 201 -12.66 -14.77 9.87
CA GLY A 201 -11.68 -13.68 9.85
C GLY A 201 -10.61 -13.74 8.75
N TRP A 202 -10.56 -14.81 7.94
CA TRP A 202 -9.60 -14.87 6.82
C TRP A 202 -9.96 -13.87 5.73
N GLN A 203 -8.99 -13.05 5.31
CA GLN A 203 -9.17 -12.03 4.28
C GLN A 203 -8.06 -12.14 3.22
N ARG A 204 -8.38 -11.73 1.99
CA ARG A 204 -7.42 -11.53 0.90
C ARG A 204 -7.40 -10.07 0.53
N ALA A 205 -6.20 -9.55 0.28
CA ALA A 205 -6.01 -8.15 -0.07
C ALA A 205 -5.30 -8.04 -1.42
N SER A 206 -5.83 -7.20 -2.29
CA SER A 206 -5.18 -6.81 -3.55
C SER A 206 -4.29 -5.59 -3.29
N ASN A 207 -3.15 -5.53 -3.99
CA ASN A 207 -2.25 -4.39 -3.97
C ASN A 207 -2.39 -3.64 -5.29
N THR A 208 -2.57 -2.33 -5.20
CA THR A 208 -2.68 -1.43 -6.35
C THR A 208 -1.76 -0.24 -6.14
N THR A 209 -1.63 0.62 -7.16
CA THR A 209 -0.92 1.89 -7.01
C THR A 209 -1.81 2.94 -6.36
N PRO A 210 -1.27 3.91 -5.61
CA PRO A 210 -2.05 5.03 -5.10
C PRO A 210 -2.77 5.80 -6.20
N ASP A 211 -2.14 5.89 -7.37
CA ASP A 211 -2.66 6.56 -8.56
C ASP A 211 -3.94 5.87 -9.07
N GLU A 212 -3.95 4.54 -9.10
CA GLU A 212 -5.12 3.74 -9.49
C GLU A 212 -6.24 3.82 -8.43
N LEU A 213 -5.88 3.71 -7.13
CA LEU A 213 -6.86 3.82 -6.04
C LEU A 213 -7.57 5.18 -6.06
N PHE A 214 -6.80 6.27 -6.01
CA PHE A 214 -7.35 7.62 -5.93
C PHE A 214 -7.86 8.15 -7.27
N GLY A 215 -7.34 7.63 -8.40
CA GLY A 215 -7.78 7.97 -9.74
C GLY A 215 -9.25 7.60 -10.00
N SER A 216 -9.73 6.53 -9.35
CA SER A 216 -11.13 6.08 -9.45
C SER A 216 -12.15 7.12 -8.94
N LEU A 217 -11.76 8.00 -8.03
CA LEU A 217 -12.62 9.08 -7.50
C LEU A 217 -12.99 10.12 -8.57
N LEU A 218 -12.25 10.18 -9.67
CA LEU A 218 -12.40 11.18 -10.72
C LEU A 218 -13.24 10.64 -11.88
N GLY A 219 -13.21 9.32 -12.11
CA GLY A 219 -13.97 8.63 -13.15
C GLY A 219 -15.48 8.50 -12.87
N ASN A 220 -15.91 8.63 -11.61
CA ASN A 220 -17.34 8.60 -11.27
C ASN A 220 -18.09 9.90 -11.62
N SER A 221 -17.39 10.97 -12.02
CA SER A 221 -18.02 12.19 -12.54
C SER A 221 -18.32 12.13 -14.04
N GLU A 222 -17.61 11.29 -14.81
CA GLU A 222 -17.77 11.18 -16.28
C GLU A 222 -18.56 9.92 -16.69
N ALA A 223 -18.68 8.92 -15.81
CA ALA A 223 -19.31 7.63 -16.13
C ALA A 223 -20.85 7.67 -16.27
N GLU A 224 -21.53 8.76 -15.90
CA GLU A 224 -22.95 8.95 -16.25
C GLU A 224 -23.16 9.41 -17.71
N GLY A 225 -22.09 9.77 -18.45
CA GLY A 225 -22.18 10.32 -19.81
C GLY A 225 -21.80 9.39 -20.96
N ALA A 226 -21.16 8.24 -20.73
CA ALA A 226 -20.49 7.49 -21.79
C ALA A 226 -20.83 5.99 -21.83
N ALA A 227 -22.11 5.65 -21.70
CA ALA A 227 -22.62 4.34 -22.12
C ALA A 227 -22.78 4.30 -23.65
N GLY A 228 -21.68 4.16 -24.39
CA GLY A 228 -21.77 4.06 -25.85
C GLY A 228 -20.44 3.97 -26.57
N ALA A 229 -19.83 2.77 -26.58
CA ALA A 229 -19.10 2.17 -27.70
C ALA A 229 -18.05 1.18 -27.18
N ARG A 230 -18.37 -0.12 -27.24
CA ARG A 230 -17.36 -1.19 -27.21
C ARG A 230 -17.10 -1.66 -28.63
N GLY A 231 -15.85 -1.56 -29.07
CA GLY A 231 -15.33 -2.16 -30.30
C GLY A 231 -14.04 -2.90 -30.02
N HIS A 232 -14.01 -4.18 -30.38
CA HIS A 232 -12.86 -5.09 -30.38
C HIS A 232 -11.74 -4.66 -31.32
N ALA A 233 -10.47 -4.97 -30.99
CA ALA A 233 -9.53 -5.69 -31.87
C ALA A 233 -8.13 -5.91 -31.23
N ASP A 234 -7.82 -7.18 -30.97
CA ASP A 234 -6.61 -8.00 -31.23
C ASP A 234 -5.17 -7.43 -31.39
N THR A 235 -4.31 -7.93 -30.49
CA THR A 235 -3.03 -8.68 -30.62
C THR A 235 -1.70 -8.13 -31.24
N VAL A 236 -0.63 -8.60 -30.57
CA VAL A 236 0.76 -8.97 -30.98
C VAL A 236 1.89 -7.95 -30.77
N GLY A 237 2.94 -8.40 -30.05
CA GLY A 237 4.33 -7.99 -30.36
C GLY A 237 5.30 -7.92 -29.17
N ALA A 238 6.02 -9.01 -28.89
CA ALA A 238 7.17 -9.02 -27.99
C ALA A 238 8.43 -8.45 -28.67
N SER A 239 9.21 -7.61 -27.97
CA SER A 239 10.70 -7.65 -27.91
C SER A 239 11.31 -6.34 -27.36
N GLY A 240 12.44 -6.49 -26.65
CA GLY A 240 13.51 -5.48 -26.65
C GLY A 240 13.61 -4.53 -25.46
N LEU A 241 14.09 -5.02 -24.30
CA LEU A 241 14.49 -4.17 -23.19
C LEU A 241 15.90 -3.59 -23.44
N THR A 242 15.97 -2.43 -24.11
CA THR A 242 17.14 -1.54 -24.05
C THR A 242 16.81 -0.37 -23.13
N ALA A 243 17.65 -0.19 -22.12
CA ALA A 243 17.51 0.85 -21.10
C ALA A 243 17.59 2.24 -21.74
N LYS A 244 16.43 2.86 -21.97
CA LYS A 244 16.29 4.31 -22.15
C LYS A 244 15.91 4.92 -20.81
N VAL A 245 16.58 6.02 -20.48
CA VAL A 245 16.22 6.92 -19.37
C VAL A 245 14.71 7.13 -19.40
N ALA A 246 14.02 6.64 -18.36
CA ALA A 246 12.58 6.43 -18.41
C ALA A 246 11.85 7.79 -18.49
N ALA A 247 11.27 8.07 -19.65
CA ALA A 247 10.25 9.11 -19.78
C ALA A 247 9.13 8.82 -18.78
N VAL A 248 8.56 9.88 -18.18
CA VAL A 248 7.40 9.80 -17.28
C VAL A 248 6.34 8.92 -17.96
N PRO A 249 6.02 7.74 -17.38
CA PRO A 249 5.11 6.78 -18.00
C PRO A 249 3.72 7.38 -18.23
N ALA A 250 2.99 6.92 -19.24
CA ALA A 250 1.66 7.44 -19.58
C ALA A 250 0.65 7.38 -18.41
N TRP A 251 0.78 6.40 -17.49
CA TRP A 251 -0.05 6.32 -16.28
C TRP A 251 0.23 7.45 -15.28
N ALA A 252 1.47 7.94 -15.19
CA ALA A 252 1.82 9.07 -14.32
C ALA A 252 1.26 10.39 -14.85
N ARG A 253 1.13 10.54 -16.18
CA ARG A 253 0.42 11.67 -16.81
C ARG A 253 -1.09 11.60 -16.58
N ARG A 254 -1.68 10.40 -16.64
CA ARG A 254 -3.10 10.20 -16.32
C ARG A 254 -3.44 10.56 -14.88
N PHE A 255 -2.51 10.35 -13.94
CA PHE A 255 -2.69 10.82 -12.56
C PHE A 255 -2.65 12.34 -12.47
N GLU A 256 -1.73 13.00 -13.18
CA GLU A 256 -1.64 14.47 -13.27
C GLU A 256 -2.88 15.10 -13.95
N GLU A 257 -3.41 14.44 -14.99
CA GLU A 257 -4.54 14.90 -15.80
C GLU A 257 -5.91 14.64 -15.13
N ALA A 258 -6.13 13.43 -14.60
CA ALA A 258 -7.44 13.06 -14.04
C ALA A 258 -7.77 13.82 -12.75
N THR A 259 -6.76 14.19 -11.96
CA THR A 259 -6.93 14.90 -10.67
C THR A 259 -7.10 16.41 -10.84
N GLY A 260 -7.13 16.92 -12.08
CA GLY A 260 -6.99 18.35 -12.33
C GLY A 260 -5.78 18.90 -11.60
N ALA A 261 -4.57 18.38 -11.89
CA ALA A 261 -3.29 18.80 -11.30
C ALA A 261 -3.43 19.25 -9.83
N PRO A 262 -3.38 18.34 -8.86
CA PRO A 262 -3.51 18.73 -7.49
C PRO A 262 -2.12 19.16 -7.09
N GLU A 263 -1.75 20.40 -7.44
CA GLU A 263 -0.49 21.07 -7.14
C GLU A 263 0.59 20.05 -6.79
N ALA A 264 1.32 19.52 -7.79
CA ALA A 264 2.50 18.69 -7.55
C ALA A 264 3.19 19.25 -6.31
N ILE A 265 3.14 18.52 -5.18
CA ILE A 265 3.25 19.14 -3.85
C ILE A 265 4.35 20.18 -3.92
N SER A 266 3.96 21.46 -3.86
CA SER A 266 4.91 22.55 -4.17
C SER A 266 6.00 22.64 -3.11
N ARG A 267 5.72 22.02 -1.95
CA ARG A 267 6.64 21.83 -0.83
C ARG A 267 7.73 20.83 -1.18
N SER A 268 8.93 21.11 -0.71
CA SER A 268 10.02 20.14 -0.67
C SER A 268 9.63 18.87 0.12
N PRO A 269 10.24 17.72 -0.19
CA PRO A 269 10.04 16.50 0.60
C PRO A 269 10.29 16.69 2.11
N GLU A 270 11.24 17.53 2.48
CA GLU A 270 11.57 17.88 3.86
C GLU A 270 10.42 18.63 4.55
N GLU A 271 9.86 19.65 3.87
CA GLU A 271 8.68 20.38 4.36
C GLU A 271 7.46 19.46 4.51
N SER A 272 7.25 18.52 3.57
CA SER A 272 6.19 17.50 3.68
C SER A 272 6.35 16.63 4.93
N ARG A 273 7.59 16.20 5.22
CA ARG A 273 7.89 15.42 6.43
C ARG A 273 7.66 16.24 7.70
N GLU A 274 8.09 17.49 7.71
CA GLU A 274 7.89 18.39 8.86
C GLU A 274 6.40 18.67 9.10
N ARG A 275 5.63 18.86 8.03
CA ARG A 275 4.17 19.00 8.08
C ARG A 275 3.51 17.78 8.70
N LEU A 276 3.88 16.57 8.27
CA LEU A 276 3.37 15.32 8.86
C LEU A 276 3.66 15.21 10.36
N ILE A 277 4.89 15.49 10.76
CA ILE A 277 5.31 15.41 12.16
C ILE A 277 4.55 16.46 13.01
N SER A 278 4.42 17.68 12.48
CA SER A 278 3.72 18.77 13.16
C SER A 278 2.24 18.44 13.35
N HIS A 279 1.58 17.92 12.30
CA HIS A 279 0.20 17.47 12.36
C HIS A 279 -0.03 16.38 13.41
N ILE A 280 0.83 15.35 13.44
CA ILE A 280 0.71 14.31 14.47
C ILE A 280 0.89 14.91 15.88
N ARG A 281 1.78 15.91 16.04
CA ARG A 281 2.00 16.59 17.32
C ARG A 281 0.84 17.50 17.74
N GLU A 282 0.00 17.98 16.83
CA GLU A 282 -1.21 18.74 17.19
C GLU A 282 -2.17 17.87 18.02
N PHE A 283 -2.28 16.58 17.69
CA PHE A 283 -3.08 15.61 18.45
C PHE A 283 -2.31 14.99 19.62
N PHE A 284 -1.00 14.77 19.46
CA PHE A 284 -0.15 14.05 20.41
C PHE A 284 1.12 14.86 20.73
N PRO A 285 1.03 15.95 21.52
CA PRO A 285 2.15 16.86 21.76
C PRO A 285 3.34 16.20 22.47
N GLU A 286 3.07 15.19 23.30
CA GLU A 286 4.09 14.43 24.03
C GLU A 286 4.76 13.33 23.19
N ALA A 287 4.40 13.20 21.90
CA ALA A 287 4.98 12.21 21.02
C ALA A 287 6.49 12.46 20.80
N ALA A 288 7.31 11.51 21.27
CA ALA A 288 8.75 11.60 21.13
C ALA A 288 9.17 11.65 19.65
N GLU A 289 10.02 12.62 19.29
CA GLU A 289 10.44 12.85 17.91
C GLU A 289 11.01 11.58 17.26
N LYS A 290 11.91 10.89 17.97
CA LYS A 290 12.53 9.64 17.51
C LYS A 290 11.50 8.57 17.12
N VAL A 291 10.35 8.53 17.79
CA VAL A 291 9.26 7.60 17.47
C VAL A 291 8.57 8.03 16.18
N LEU A 292 8.21 9.31 16.06
CA LEU A 292 7.59 9.86 14.86
C LEU A 292 8.47 9.69 13.62
N LEU A 293 9.77 9.97 13.74
CA LEU A 293 10.75 9.79 12.66
C LEU A 293 10.93 8.34 12.21
N LYS A 294 10.60 7.37 13.07
CA LYS A 294 10.63 5.94 12.72
C LYS A 294 9.34 5.52 12.01
N MET A 295 8.24 6.22 12.26
CA MET A 295 6.94 5.93 11.64
C MET A 295 6.84 6.57 10.25
N VAL A 296 7.20 7.85 10.12
CA VAL A 296 7.23 8.65 8.88
C VAL A 296 8.50 8.38 8.07
#